data_AF-A0A535W809-F1
#
_entry.id   AF-A0A535W809-F1
#
_cell.length_a   1.000
_cell.length_b   1.000
_cell.length_c   1.000
_cell.angle_alpha   90.00
_cell.angle_beta   90.00
_cell.angle_gamma   90.00
#
_symmetry.space_group_name_H-M   'P 1'
#
loop_
_entity.id
_entity.type
_entity.pdbx_description
1 polymer ?
#
loop_
_entity_poly.entity_id
_entity_poly.type
_entity_poly.pdbx_seq_one_letter_code
_entity_poly.pdbx_strand_id
1 'polypeptide(L)'
;MSITLNNKSVSTQDEDPGRLIKVLRSWGIEYLMDSGIARLPNKTAKRMPATKLVKRLAQCKYPRVRDASISLLLLHPELADAVLEAYQTSEPGIAEQIAVSILASLYLQRLWSFQLTLVLGHTPSFPEERFLHLWQSRNLPPPRCLQGEAGLIALEEAEQRRLGLPLNFIGDWQNQINHLLLQEEAKHHPAVVSIYLPEPWHEKIEKEECSAMSMRHNVTKADIEKFLEALGKSFRKPGRLYLAGGAALVHIGLRPGSTMDIDVAIEASDEDEMVTAIRKLVEKMQINVKFASPGDFIPLPTQWTAQARYVGRYGSIDVFYFDFYSLALSKISRGNDRDLIDVQLLLQQKLITLEELDAAYNEVLPGMGKRPYINLNPQRFAERYALVRQKLQE
;
A
#
# COMPACT_ATOMS: atom_id res chain seq x y z
N MET A 1 6.72 64.25 -14.95
CA MET A 1 7.68 63.27 -15.51
C MET A 1 7.41 61.93 -14.86
N SER A 2 6.76 61.06 -15.61
CA SER A 2 6.35 59.72 -15.18
C SER A 2 7.52 58.75 -15.33
N ILE A 3 7.82 57.99 -14.28
CA ILE A 3 8.65 56.78 -14.40
C ILE A 3 7.68 55.61 -14.31
N THR A 4 7.44 55.02 -15.47
CA THR A 4 6.53 53.91 -15.72
C THR A 4 7.18 52.62 -15.21
N LEU A 5 6.81 52.16 -14.02
CA LEU A 5 7.06 50.79 -13.59
C LEU A 5 6.06 49.90 -14.34
N ASN A 6 6.55 49.32 -15.44
CA ASN A 6 5.82 48.40 -16.30
C ASN A 6 5.64 47.07 -15.56
N ASN A 7 4.68 47.03 -14.64
CA ASN A 7 4.28 45.84 -13.92
C ASN A 7 3.46 44.97 -14.90
N LYS A 8 4.16 44.17 -15.71
CA LYS A 8 3.53 43.06 -16.42
C LYS A 8 3.04 42.07 -15.37
N SER A 9 1.80 42.25 -14.95
CA SER A 9 1.01 41.26 -14.25
C SER A 9 1.03 39.97 -15.06
N VAL A 10 1.89 39.03 -14.67
CA VAL A 10 1.79 37.64 -15.09
C VAL A 10 0.44 37.15 -14.57
N SER A 11 -0.48 36.88 -15.50
CA SER A 11 -1.86 36.56 -15.17
C SER A 11 -1.94 35.36 -14.24
N THR A 12 -2.62 35.53 -13.11
CA THR A 12 -2.99 34.53 -12.11
C THR A 12 -4.01 33.49 -12.62
N GLN A 13 -4.11 33.28 -13.94
CA GLN A 13 -5.01 32.32 -14.58
C GLN A 13 -4.36 30.95 -14.89
N ASP A 14 -3.05 30.77 -14.66
CA ASP A 14 -2.31 29.57 -15.09
C ASP A 14 -2.03 28.53 -13.98
N GLU A 15 -2.37 28.85 -12.72
CA GLU A 15 -2.22 27.98 -11.53
C GLU A 15 -3.53 27.28 -11.11
N ASP A 16 -4.51 27.10 -12.00
CA ASP A 16 -5.76 26.41 -11.64
C ASP A 16 -5.60 24.88 -11.66
N PRO A 17 -5.53 24.18 -10.51
CA PRO A 17 -5.48 22.72 -10.46
C PRO A 17 -6.71 22.08 -11.11
N GLY A 18 -7.86 22.76 -11.13
CA GLY A 18 -9.08 22.28 -11.79
C GLY A 18 -8.89 22.08 -13.30
N ARG A 19 -8.07 22.92 -13.95
CA ARG A 19 -7.73 22.74 -15.36
C ARG A 19 -6.84 21.52 -15.60
N LEU A 20 -5.88 21.26 -14.72
CA LEU A 20 -5.04 20.06 -14.80
C LEU A 20 -5.85 18.79 -14.52
N ILE A 21 -6.74 18.81 -13.53
CA ILE A 21 -7.68 17.71 -13.25
C ILE A 21 -8.52 17.40 -14.48
N LYS A 22 -9.10 18.41 -15.16
CA LYS A 22 -9.87 18.22 -16.40
C LYS A 22 -9.03 17.57 -17.51
N VAL A 23 -7.76 17.97 -17.66
CA VAL A 23 -6.86 17.36 -18.63
C VAL A 23 -6.54 15.92 -18.25
N LEU A 24 -6.18 15.64 -16.99
CA LEU A 24 -5.91 14.30 -16.46
C LEU A 24 -7.10 13.35 -16.66
N ARG A 25 -8.34 13.83 -16.48
CA ARG A 25 -9.55 13.06 -16.79
C ARG A 25 -9.67 12.68 -18.26
N SER A 26 -9.24 13.56 -19.18
CA SER A 26 -9.20 13.23 -20.62
C SER A 26 -8.10 12.21 -20.99
N TRP A 27 -7.21 11.93 -20.04
CA TRP A 27 -6.21 10.85 -20.06
C TRP A 27 -6.62 9.69 -19.13
N GLY A 28 -7.92 9.57 -18.79
CA GLY A 28 -8.43 8.44 -18.02
C GLY A 28 -8.15 8.48 -16.52
N ILE A 29 -7.66 9.59 -15.94
CA ILE A 29 -7.50 9.77 -14.50
C ILE A 29 -8.76 10.43 -13.92
N GLU A 30 -9.72 9.63 -13.47
CA GLU A 30 -11.07 10.01 -13.04
C GLU A 30 -11.23 10.19 -11.52
N TYR A 31 -10.35 9.60 -10.71
CA TYR A 31 -10.44 9.65 -9.23
C TYR A 31 -10.16 11.03 -8.61
N LEU A 32 -9.68 12.00 -9.40
CA LEU A 32 -9.45 13.36 -8.95
C LEU A 32 -10.76 14.18 -9.01
N MET A 33 -11.27 14.55 -7.84
CA MET A 33 -12.46 15.40 -7.71
C MET A 33 -12.09 16.88 -7.78
N ASP A 34 -12.86 17.66 -8.53
CA ASP A 34 -12.82 19.12 -8.52
C ASP A 34 -13.74 19.61 -7.38
N SER A 35 -13.22 20.37 -6.42
CA SER A 35 -13.99 20.88 -5.28
C SER A 35 -15.00 21.98 -5.67
N GLY A 36 -15.04 22.39 -6.93
CA GLY A 36 -16.13 23.20 -7.44
C GLY A 36 -16.10 23.34 -8.95
N ILE A 37 -17.01 22.64 -9.64
CA ILE A 37 -17.75 23.08 -10.84
C ILE A 37 -18.59 21.89 -11.35
N ALA A 38 -19.88 22.13 -11.56
CA ALA A 38 -20.84 21.20 -12.12
C ALA A 38 -20.38 20.63 -13.48
N ARG A 39 -20.77 19.38 -13.76
CA ARG A 39 -20.60 18.70 -15.05
C ARG A 39 -21.12 19.60 -16.20
N LEU A 40 -20.24 20.31 -16.88
CA LEU A 40 -20.51 20.94 -18.18
C LEU A 40 -20.00 20.03 -19.31
N PRO A 41 -20.73 19.92 -20.42
CA PRO A 41 -20.46 18.94 -21.46
C PRO A 41 -19.13 19.23 -22.17
N ASN A 42 -18.43 18.14 -22.49
CA ASN A 42 -17.13 18.07 -23.12
C ASN A 42 -17.20 18.61 -24.57
N LYS A 43 -17.03 19.92 -24.77
CA LYS A 43 -16.75 20.48 -26.10
C LYS A 43 -15.26 20.40 -26.37
N THR A 44 -14.90 19.58 -27.35
CA THR A 44 -13.62 19.47 -28.09
C THR A 44 -12.58 20.55 -27.76
N ALA A 45 -11.94 20.44 -26.60
CA ALA A 45 -10.76 21.23 -26.27
C ALA A 45 -9.55 20.55 -26.89
N LYS A 46 -8.73 21.31 -27.62
CA LYS A 46 -7.49 20.82 -28.24
C LYS A 46 -6.62 20.17 -27.15
N ARG A 47 -6.32 18.87 -27.29
CA ARG A 47 -5.54 18.09 -26.31
C ARG A 47 -4.21 18.79 -26.06
N MET A 48 -3.87 19.02 -24.78
CA MET A 48 -2.59 19.62 -24.41
C MET A 48 -1.45 18.71 -24.88
N PRO A 49 -0.37 19.24 -25.49
CA PRO A 49 0.80 18.43 -25.81
C PRO A 49 1.32 17.70 -24.56
N ALA A 50 1.68 16.43 -24.70
CA ALA A 50 2.10 15.59 -23.56
C ALA A 50 3.30 16.18 -22.81
N THR A 51 4.29 16.69 -23.54
CA THR A 51 5.46 17.38 -22.95
C THR A 51 5.05 18.57 -22.08
N LYS A 52 4.09 19.37 -22.55
CA LYS A 52 3.53 20.50 -21.80
C LYS A 52 2.73 20.04 -20.58
N LEU A 53 1.97 18.95 -20.69
CA LEU A 53 1.23 18.37 -19.56
C LEU A 53 2.19 17.94 -18.44
N VAL A 54 3.22 17.16 -18.78
CA VAL A 54 4.23 16.68 -17.81
C VAL A 54 4.90 17.84 -17.07
N LYS A 55 5.34 18.88 -17.80
CA LYS A 55 5.93 20.09 -17.19
C LYS A 55 4.97 20.78 -16.24
N ARG A 56 3.69 20.94 -16.61
CA ARG A 56 2.71 21.59 -15.76
C ARG A 56 2.33 20.77 -14.52
N LEU A 57 2.27 19.44 -14.65
CA LEU A 57 2.05 18.57 -13.49
C LEU A 57 3.22 18.70 -12.51
N ALA A 58 4.46 18.67 -13.00
CA ALA A 58 5.65 18.86 -12.18
C ALA A 58 5.72 20.25 -11.52
N GLN A 59 5.18 21.29 -12.15
CA GLN A 59 5.06 22.63 -11.57
C GLN A 59 3.88 22.76 -10.58
N CYS A 60 2.99 21.78 -10.48
CA CYS A 60 1.79 21.89 -9.67
C CYS A 60 2.13 21.83 -8.18
N LYS A 61 1.70 22.86 -7.43
CA LYS A 61 1.92 22.97 -5.98
C LYS A 61 1.08 22.00 -5.15
N TYR A 62 0.05 21.38 -5.74
CA TYR A 62 -0.84 20.44 -5.06
C TYR A 62 -0.32 19.00 -5.25
N PRO A 63 0.26 18.36 -4.21
CA PRO A 63 0.89 17.04 -4.33
C PRO A 63 -0.03 16.01 -4.97
N ARG A 64 -1.30 15.96 -4.55
CA ARG A 64 -2.28 15.02 -5.11
C ARG A 64 -2.46 15.12 -6.63
N VAL A 65 -2.41 16.33 -7.19
CA VAL A 65 -2.56 16.56 -8.64
C VAL A 65 -1.23 16.35 -9.36
N ARG A 66 -0.13 16.81 -8.77
CA ARG A 66 1.23 16.59 -9.28
C ARG A 66 1.56 15.10 -9.39
N ASP A 67 1.30 14.36 -8.31
CA ASP A 67 1.70 12.96 -8.15
C ASP A 67 0.77 12.02 -8.94
N ALA A 68 -0.39 12.51 -9.42
CA ALA A 68 -1.20 11.81 -10.42
C ALA A 68 -0.45 11.55 -11.74
N SER A 69 0.69 12.21 -11.96
CA SER A 69 1.66 11.82 -12.99
C SER A 69 2.04 10.34 -12.90
N ILE A 70 2.10 9.76 -11.69
CA ILE A 70 2.41 8.33 -11.50
C ILE A 70 1.38 7.47 -12.21
N SER A 71 0.10 7.67 -11.89
CA SER A 71 -1.00 6.93 -12.51
C SER A 71 -1.07 7.17 -14.02
N LEU A 72 -0.80 8.40 -14.47
CA LEU A 72 -0.73 8.76 -15.88
C LEU A 72 0.33 7.94 -16.62
N LEU A 73 1.54 7.81 -16.06
CA LEU A 73 2.65 7.08 -16.68
C LEU A 73 2.41 5.56 -16.71
N LEU A 74 1.69 5.03 -15.72
CA LEU A 74 1.33 3.61 -15.68
C LEU A 74 0.22 3.26 -16.69
N LEU A 75 -0.76 4.15 -16.89
CA LEU A 75 -1.82 3.98 -17.88
C LEU A 75 -1.35 4.25 -19.32
N HIS A 76 -0.38 5.15 -19.49
CA HIS A 76 0.06 5.63 -20.78
C HIS A 76 1.58 5.49 -20.96
N PRO A 77 2.11 4.26 -21.06
CA PRO A 77 3.55 4.03 -21.23
C PRO A 77 4.11 4.62 -22.53
N GLU A 78 3.28 4.86 -23.54
CA GLU A 78 3.64 5.57 -24.78
C GLU A 78 4.09 7.02 -24.56
N LEU A 79 3.82 7.61 -23.38
CA LEU A 79 4.27 8.95 -23.04
C LEU A 79 5.75 9.04 -22.70
N ALA A 80 6.49 7.91 -22.66
CA ALA A 80 7.88 7.87 -22.24
C ALA A 80 8.79 8.86 -22.99
N ASP A 81 8.67 8.98 -24.32
CA ASP A 81 9.48 9.92 -25.10
C ASP A 81 9.14 11.39 -24.77
N ALA A 82 7.86 11.70 -24.60
CA ALA A 82 7.41 13.04 -24.22
C ALA A 82 7.85 13.42 -22.79
N VAL A 83 7.90 12.45 -21.89
CA VAL A 83 8.34 12.61 -20.50
C VAL A 83 9.86 12.84 -20.46
N LEU A 84 10.61 12.10 -21.27
CA LEU A 84 12.06 12.30 -21.42
C LEU A 84 12.38 13.67 -22.02
N GLU A 85 11.68 14.08 -23.07
CA GLU A 85 11.81 15.42 -23.65
C GLU A 85 11.48 16.51 -22.61
N ALA A 86 10.40 16.32 -21.85
CA ALA A 86 10.01 17.25 -20.79
C ALA A 86 11.09 17.36 -19.71
N TYR A 87 11.69 16.24 -19.29
CA TYR A 87 12.81 16.22 -18.35
C TYR A 87 14.02 16.99 -18.89
N GLN A 88 14.44 16.73 -20.13
CA GLN A 88 15.64 17.32 -20.75
C GLN A 88 15.51 18.83 -21.03
N THR A 89 14.29 19.30 -21.30
CA THR A 89 14.03 20.69 -21.72
C THR A 89 13.41 21.55 -20.62
N SER A 90 13.43 21.09 -19.37
CA SER A 90 12.88 21.82 -18.22
C SER A 90 13.98 22.48 -17.39
N GLU A 91 13.61 23.52 -16.66
CA GLU A 91 14.47 24.10 -15.63
C GLU A 91 14.78 23.07 -14.53
N PRO A 92 15.93 23.17 -13.83
CA PRO A 92 16.41 22.14 -12.92
C PRO A 92 15.39 21.68 -11.86
N GLY A 93 14.63 22.59 -11.26
CA GLY A 93 13.63 22.23 -10.24
C GLY A 93 12.46 21.43 -10.80
N ILE A 94 12.02 21.76 -12.01
CA ILE A 94 10.93 21.04 -12.71
C ILE A 94 11.46 19.69 -13.21
N ALA A 95 12.67 19.66 -13.76
CA ALA A 95 13.33 18.44 -14.19
C ALA A 95 13.49 17.45 -13.02
N GLU A 96 13.85 17.93 -11.82
CA GLU A 96 13.94 17.08 -10.64
C GLU A 96 12.58 16.49 -10.27
N GLN A 97 11.53 17.31 -10.26
CA GLN A 97 10.19 16.81 -9.96
C GLN A 97 9.68 15.79 -10.99
N ILE A 98 9.99 15.99 -12.27
CA ILE A 98 9.72 15.01 -13.33
C ILE A 98 10.50 13.71 -13.06
N ALA A 99 11.77 13.79 -12.70
CA ALA A 99 12.59 12.62 -12.38
C ALA A 99 12.02 11.83 -11.20
N VAL A 100 11.55 12.51 -10.15
CA VAL A 100 10.89 11.88 -8.99
C VAL A 100 9.63 11.14 -9.44
N SER A 101 8.77 11.76 -10.25
CA SER A 101 7.57 11.09 -10.78
C SER A 101 7.89 9.88 -11.65
N ILE A 102 8.94 9.95 -12.49
CA ILE A 102 9.42 8.81 -13.29
C ILE A 102 9.87 7.68 -12.36
N LEU A 103 10.76 7.97 -11.40
CA LEU A 103 11.34 6.97 -10.50
C LEU A 103 10.25 6.32 -9.63
N ALA A 104 9.35 7.11 -9.03
CA ALA A 104 8.23 6.60 -8.27
C ALA A 104 7.35 5.65 -9.11
N SER A 105 7.08 5.99 -10.37
CA SER A 105 6.33 5.13 -11.30
C SER A 105 7.07 3.81 -11.59
N LEU A 106 8.38 3.87 -11.83
CA LEU A 106 9.21 2.68 -12.09
C LEU A 106 9.31 1.75 -10.88
N TYR A 107 9.34 2.28 -9.66
CA TYR A 107 9.35 1.47 -8.44
C TYR A 107 7.97 0.90 -8.13
N LEU A 108 6.93 1.72 -8.21
CA LEU A 108 5.56 1.28 -7.92
C LEU A 108 5.02 0.30 -8.96
N GLN A 109 5.39 0.40 -10.23
CA GLN A 109 4.99 -0.61 -11.23
C GLN A 109 5.52 -2.00 -10.89
N ARG A 110 6.71 -2.09 -10.27
CA ARG A 110 7.33 -3.36 -9.88
C ARG A 110 6.66 -3.89 -8.61
N LEU A 111 6.48 -3.01 -7.64
CA LEU A 111 5.90 -3.34 -6.34
C LEU A 111 4.45 -3.81 -6.45
N TRP A 112 3.69 -3.22 -7.38
CA TRP A 112 2.27 -3.51 -7.62
C TRP A 112 2.03 -4.24 -8.93
N SER A 113 3.07 -4.88 -9.50
CA SER A 113 3.03 -5.46 -10.84
C SER A 113 1.86 -6.43 -11.01
N PHE A 114 1.61 -7.28 -10.01
CA PHE A 114 0.51 -8.24 -10.04
C PHE A 114 -0.87 -7.58 -10.01
N GLN A 115 -1.14 -6.70 -9.04
CA GLN A 115 -2.45 -6.06 -8.90
C GLN A 115 -2.75 -5.14 -10.08
N LEU A 116 -1.75 -4.40 -10.57
CA LEU A 116 -1.90 -3.60 -11.78
C LEU A 116 -2.17 -4.48 -13.00
N THR A 117 -1.50 -5.64 -13.12
CA THR A 117 -1.78 -6.60 -14.22
C THR A 117 -3.23 -7.07 -14.22
N LEU A 118 -3.78 -7.33 -13.03
CA LEU A 118 -5.17 -7.77 -12.89
C LEU A 118 -6.17 -6.69 -13.35
N VAL A 119 -6.00 -5.46 -12.90
CA VAL A 119 -6.99 -4.39 -13.18
C VAL A 119 -6.82 -3.77 -14.56
N LEU A 120 -5.61 -3.74 -15.11
CA LEU A 120 -5.34 -3.22 -16.45
C LEU A 120 -5.55 -4.27 -17.55
N GLY A 121 -5.60 -5.55 -17.19
CA GLY A 121 -5.67 -6.67 -18.14
C GLY A 121 -4.35 -6.95 -18.88
N HIS A 122 -3.28 -6.23 -18.54
CA HIS A 122 -1.93 -6.43 -19.09
C HIS A 122 -0.86 -6.00 -18.08
N THR A 123 0.34 -6.57 -18.19
CA THR A 123 1.46 -6.16 -17.33
C THR A 123 1.80 -4.68 -17.52
N PRO A 124 2.01 -3.91 -16.44
CA PRO A 124 2.56 -2.55 -16.54
C PRO A 124 3.89 -2.55 -17.29
N SER A 125 4.03 -1.64 -18.24
CA SER A 125 5.16 -1.64 -19.18
C SER A 125 5.81 -0.27 -19.33
N PHE A 126 5.82 0.55 -18.27
CA PHE A 126 6.50 1.84 -18.31
C PHE A 126 8.02 1.61 -18.43
N PRO A 127 8.69 2.12 -19.49
CA PRO A 127 9.94 1.54 -19.96
C PRO A 127 11.14 1.92 -19.08
N GLU A 128 11.57 0.97 -18.24
CA GLU A 128 12.74 1.10 -17.36
C GLU A 128 14.01 1.49 -18.13
N GLU A 129 14.26 0.88 -19.29
CA GLU A 129 15.48 1.07 -20.09
C GLU A 129 15.74 2.52 -20.50
N ARG A 130 14.69 3.30 -20.71
CA ARG A 130 14.80 4.71 -21.14
C ARG A 130 15.32 5.61 -20.02
N PHE A 131 15.25 5.17 -18.76
CA PHE A 131 15.45 6.01 -17.59
C PHE A 131 16.59 5.52 -16.67
N LEU A 132 17.44 4.58 -17.12
CA LEU A 132 18.58 4.04 -16.33
C LEU A 132 19.42 5.11 -15.63
N HIS A 133 19.71 6.18 -16.37
CA HIS A 133 20.54 7.28 -15.89
C HIS A 133 19.97 7.97 -14.64
N LEU A 134 18.65 7.94 -14.42
CA LEU A 134 18.01 8.66 -13.32
C LEU A 134 18.36 8.08 -11.95
N TRP A 135 18.26 6.77 -11.77
CA TRP A 135 18.63 6.13 -10.50
C TRP A 135 20.14 5.91 -10.39
N GLN A 136 20.85 5.67 -11.49
CA GLN A 136 22.30 5.53 -11.49
C GLN A 136 23.01 6.82 -11.05
N SER A 137 22.64 7.96 -11.62
CA SER A 137 23.24 9.26 -11.26
C SER A 137 22.93 9.70 -9.83
N ARG A 138 21.80 9.24 -9.27
CA ARG A 138 21.36 9.51 -7.89
C ARG A 138 21.82 8.45 -6.88
N ASN A 139 22.57 7.44 -7.34
CA ASN A 139 23.00 6.29 -6.52
C ASN A 139 21.82 5.59 -5.81
N LEU A 140 20.68 5.48 -6.48
CA LEU A 140 19.49 4.80 -5.98
C LEU A 140 19.46 3.34 -6.44
N PRO A 141 18.87 2.43 -5.64
CA PRO A 141 18.67 1.04 -6.05
C PRO A 141 17.90 0.92 -7.38
N PRO A 142 18.24 -0.05 -8.24
CA PRO A 142 17.53 -0.25 -9.49
C PRO A 142 16.10 -0.78 -9.24
N PRO A 143 15.11 -0.53 -10.13
CA PRO A 143 13.72 -0.94 -9.91
C PRO A 143 13.49 -2.44 -9.67
N ARG A 144 14.37 -3.30 -10.19
CA ARG A 144 14.34 -4.75 -9.92
C ARG A 144 14.70 -5.15 -8.48
N CYS A 145 15.39 -4.30 -7.73
CA CYS A 145 15.85 -4.61 -6.38
C CYS A 145 14.67 -4.64 -5.41
N LEU A 146 14.48 -5.75 -4.71
CA LEU A 146 13.34 -5.98 -3.80
C LEU A 146 11.99 -5.56 -4.43
N GLN A 147 11.79 -5.87 -5.71
CA GLN A 147 10.58 -5.52 -6.45
C GLN A 147 10.24 -4.01 -6.42
N GLY A 148 11.25 -3.14 -6.35
CA GLY A 148 11.09 -1.68 -6.36
C GLY A 148 11.00 -1.05 -4.98
N GLU A 149 10.78 -1.84 -3.92
CA GLU A 149 10.67 -1.35 -2.53
C GLU A 149 11.93 -0.61 -2.07
N ALA A 150 13.11 -1.19 -2.31
CA ALA A 150 14.38 -0.58 -1.93
C ALA A 150 14.61 0.78 -2.61
N GLY A 151 14.20 0.90 -3.88
CA GLY A 151 14.32 2.14 -4.64
C GLY A 151 13.35 3.22 -4.17
N LEU A 152 12.13 2.80 -3.80
CA LEU A 152 11.09 3.71 -3.29
C LEU A 152 11.48 4.32 -1.94
N ILE A 153 12.03 3.52 -1.02
CA ILE A 153 12.58 3.97 0.27
C ILE A 153 13.72 4.98 0.05
N ALA A 154 14.70 4.62 -0.79
CA ALA A 154 15.84 5.49 -1.07
C ALA A 154 15.43 6.81 -1.76
N LEU A 155 14.37 6.78 -2.59
CA LEU A 155 13.83 7.97 -3.25
C LEU A 155 13.14 8.91 -2.25
N GLU A 156 12.37 8.38 -1.30
CA GLU A 156 11.79 9.19 -0.22
C GLU A 156 12.87 9.85 0.62
N GLU A 157 13.89 9.09 1.05
CA GLU A 157 15.00 9.66 1.82
C GLU A 157 15.73 10.78 1.06
N ALA A 158 15.85 10.64 -0.27
CA ALA A 158 16.44 11.67 -1.12
C ALA A 158 15.57 12.94 -1.17
N GLU A 159 14.25 12.79 -1.30
CA GLU A 159 13.32 13.91 -1.31
C GLU A 159 13.22 14.61 0.06
N GLN A 160 13.21 13.86 1.16
CA GLN A 160 13.24 14.40 2.51
C GLN A 160 14.52 15.22 2.76
N ARG A 161 15.68 14.71 2.31
CA ARG A 161 16.95 15.44 2.36
C ARG A 161 16.93 16.70 1.50
N ARG A 162 16.36 16.63 0.29
CA ARG A 162 16.27 17.77 -0.63
C ARG A 162 15.38 18.89 -0.07
N LEU A 163 14.28 18.54 0.57
CA LEU A 163 13.29 19.50 1.09
C LEU A 163 13.54 19.89 2.55
N GLY A 164 14.40 19.16 3.27
CA GLY A 164 14.67 19.38 4.68
C GLY A 164 13.47 19.07 5.58
N LEU A 165 12.54 18.24 5.13
CA LEU A 165 11.28 17.91 5.82
C LEU A 165 11.03 16.40 5.81
N PRO A 166 10.61 15.78 6.93
CA PRO A 166 10.32 14.35 7.01
C PRO A 166 8.89 14.05 6.50
N LEU A 167 8.61 14.38 5.23
CA LEU A 167 7.31 14.10 4.61
C LEU A 167 7.20 12.64 4.18
N ASN A 168 5.99 12.08 4.27
CA ASN A 168 5.67 10.71 3.85
C ASN A 168 5.32 10.69 2.36
N PHE A 169 6.34 10.68 1.51
CA PHE A 169 6.17 10.65 0.06
C PHE A 169 5.68 9.30 -0.43
N ILE A 170 6.14 8.22 0.18
CA ILE A 170 5.72 6.85 -0.17
C ILE A 170 4.23 6.69 -0.01
N GLY A 171 3.65 7.18 1.09
CA GLY A 171 2.20 7.17 1.32
C GLY A 171 1.46 7.95 0.23
N ASP A 172 1.93 9.15 -0.12
CA ASP A 172 1.32 9.96 -1.18
C ASP A 172 1.37 9.28 -2.55
N TRP A 173 2.50 8.65 -2.90
CA TRP A 173 2.67 7.94 -4.16
C TRP A 173 1.86 6.63 -4.20
N GLN A 174 1.83 5.86 -3.12
CA GLN A 174 1.00 4.65 -3.00
C GLN A 174 -0.49 5.00 -3.10
N ASN A 175 -0.92 6.13 -2.55
CA ASN A 175 -2.30 6.58 -2.69
C ASN A 175 -2.72 6.78 -4.15
N GLN A 176 -1.81 7.16 -5.04
CA GLN A 176 -2.10 7.24 -6.48
C GLN A 176 -2.38 5.86 -7.08
N ILE A 177 -1.61 4.85 -6.68
CA ILE A 177 -1.84 3.46 -7.10
C ILE A 177 -3.17 2.94 -6.55
N ASN A 178 -3.44 3.15 -5.26
CA ASN A 178 -4.69 2.72 -4.63
C ASN A 178 -5.92 3.29 -5.36
N HIS A 179 -5.87 4.59 -5.68
CA HIS A 179 -6.94 5.24 -6.43
C HIS A 179 -7.04 4.76 -7.88
N LEU A 180 -5.90 4.53 -8.55
CA LEU A 180 -5.88 3.97 -9.89
C LEU A 180 -6.49 2.56 -9.92
N LEU A 181 -6.11 1.69 -8.99
CA LEU A 181 -6.67 0.34 -8.86
C LEU A 181 -8.17 0.40 -8.66
N LEU A 182 -8.66 1.19 -7.70
CA LEU A 182 -10.10 1.35 -7.44
C LEU A 182 -10.87 1.85 -8.67
N GLN A 183 -10.28 2.78 -9.41
CA GLN A 183 -10.89 3.36 -10.60
C GLN A 183 -10.98 2.34 -11.75
N GLU A 184 -9.88 1.68 -12.10
CA GLU A 184 -9.87 0.70 -13.18
C GLU A 184 -10.77 -0.49 -12.82
N GLU A 185 -10.79 -0.91 -11.55
CA GLU A 185 -11.74 -1.90 -11.03
C GLU A 185 -13.20 -1.47 -11.25
N ALA A 186 -13.54 -0.19 -10.99
CA ALA A 186 -14.90 0.32 -11.19
C ALA A 186 -15.34 0.33 -12.67
N LYS A 187 -14.42 0.44 -13.62
CA LYS A 187 -14.73 0.36 -15.06
C LYS A 187 -15.16 -1.05 -15.48
N HIS A 188 -14.66 -2.08 -14.79
CA HIS A 188 -14.99 -3.47 -15.07
C HIS A 188 -16.21 -3.97 -14.28
N HIS A 189 -16.61 -3.29 -13.20
CA HIS A 189 -17.78 -3.65 -12.37
C HIS A 189 -18.66 -2.43 -12.03
N PRO A 190 -19.60 -2.03 -12.91
CA PRO A 190 -20.46 -0.88 -12.68
C PRO A 190 -21.60 -1.20 -11.71
N ALA A 191 -21.28 -1.47 -10.44
CA ALA A 191 -22.25 -1.45 -9.35
C ALA A 191 -21.53 -1.25 -8.01
N VAL A 192 -21.67 -0.06 -7.41
CA VAL A 192 -22.14 0.16 -6.03
C VAL A 192 -22.07 1.66 -5.72
N VAL A 193 -23.19 2.16 -5.22
CA VAL A 193 -23.46 3.53 -4.78
C VAL A 193 -22.60 3.90 -3.57
N SER A 194 -21.98 5.08 -3.61
CA SER A 194 -21.24 5.68 -2.50
C SER A 194 -22.21 6.06 -1.37
N ILE A 195 -22.00 5.50 -0.17
CA ILE A 195 -22.62 5.95 1.08
C ILE A 195 -21.48 6.42 2.00
N TYR A 196 -21.51 7.70 2.37
CA TYR A 196 -20.63 8.29 3.37
C TYR A 196 -20.89 7.67 4.75
N LEU A 197 -19.83 7.20 5.42
CA LEU A 197 -19.82 6.86 6.84
C LEU A 197 -19.04 7.95 7.61
N PRO A 198 -19.50 8.38 8.80
CA PRO A 198 -18.73 9.28 9.66
C PRO A 198 -17.51 8.54 10.25
N GLU A 199 -16.36 9.22 10.33
CA GLU A 199 -15.09 8.69 10.84
C GLU A 199 -15.19 8.23 12.31
N PRO A 200 -14.58 7.07 12.68
CA PRO A 200 -14.39 6.69 14.08
C PRO A 200 -13.19 7.42 14.70
N TRP A 201 -13.31 7.70 15.99
CA TRP A 201 -12.42 8.52 16.83
C TRP A 201 -10.98 8.00 17.02
N HIS A 202 -10.50 7.04 16.22
CA HIS A 202 -9.19 6.40 16.35
C HIS A 202 -8.10 6.88 15.36
N GLU A 203 -8.48 7.51 14.23
CA GLU A 203 -7.53 7.93 13.17
C GLU A 203 -6.54 9.03 13.58
N LYS A 204 -6.83 9.76 14.67
CA LYS A 204 -5.98 10.87 15.12
C LYS A 204 -4.73 10.41 15.87
N ILE A 205 -4.73 9.22 16.45
CA ILE A 205 -3.59 8.68 17.21
C ILE A 205 -2.65 7.88 16.28
N GLU A 206 -3.19 7.19 15.27
CA GLU A 206 -2.40 6.38 14.33
C GLU A 206 -1.47 7.21 13.42
N LYS A 207 -1.88 8.42 13.03
CA LYS A 207 -1.13 9.26 12.07
C LYS A 207 0.22 9.75 12.60
N GLU A 208 0.34 10.03 13.90
CA GLU A 208 1.61 10.45 14.51
C GLU A 208 2.53 9.26 14.80
N GLU A 209 1.97 8.09 15.13
CA GLU A 209 2.74 6.87 15.42
C GLU A 209 3.29 6.19 14.15
N CYS A 210 2.56 6.22 13.03
CA CYS A 210 3.01 5.64 11.75
C CYS A 210 4.28 6.30 11.18
N SER A 211 4.52 7.58 11.47
CA SER A 211 5.73 8.29 11.02
C SER A 211 7.02 7.80 11.70
N ALA A 212 6.92 7.19 12.89
CA ALA A 212 8.06 6.65 13.63
C ALA A 212 8.31 5.14 13.37
N MET A 213 7.33 4.43 12.79
CA MET A 213 7.42 2.99 12.51
C MET A 213 8.36 2.64 11.34
N SER A 214 8.65 3.61 10.46
CA SER A 214 9.44 3.39 9.23
C SER A 214 10.96 3.29 9.43
N MET A 215 11.49 3.51 10.64
CA MET A 215 12.93 3.44 10.94
C MET A 215 13.37 2.20 11.75
N ARG A 216 12.43 1.35 12.16
CA ARG A 216 12.71 0.19 13.03
C ARG A 216 13.16 -1.03 12.23
N HIS A 217 14.03 -1.85 12.81
CA HIS A 217 14.65 -2.95 12.07
C HIS A 217 13.65 -4.09 11.80
N ASN A 218 13.90 -4.85 10.73
CA ASN A 218 13.12 -6.06 10.45
C ASN A 218 13.25 -7.07 11.61
N VAL A 219 12.15 -7.74 11.92
CA VAL A 219 11.99 -8.64 13.05
C VAL A 219 12.29 -10.08 12.65
N THR A 220 13.27 -10.71 13.31
CA THR A 220 13.61 -12.13 13.14
C THR A 220 12.84 -13.00 14.13
N LYS A 221 12.89 -14.33 13.94
CA LYS A 221 12.35 -15.29 14.93
C LYS A 221 12.87 -15.04 16.35
N ALA A 222 14.16 -14.72 16.49
CA ALA A 222 14.77 -14.47 17.79
C ALA A 222 14.24 -13.17 18.44
N ASP A 223 13.90 -12.17 17.62
CA ASP A 223 13.33 -10.92 18.13
C ASP A 223 11.88 -11.10 18.60
N ILE A 224 11.10 -11.93 17.88
CA ILE A 224 9.75 -12.32 18.31
C ILE A 224 9.82 -13.04 19.66
N GLU A 225 10.73 -14.00 19.83
CA GLU A 225 10.87 -14.73 21.10
C GLU A 225 11.25 -13.78 22.26
N LYS A 226 12.23 -12.89 22.04
CA LYS A 226 12.60 -11.87 23.03
C LYS A 226 11.44 -10.95 23.38
N PHE A 227 10.61 -10.58 22.39
CA PHE A 227 9.43 -9.76 22.61
C PHE A 227 8.42 -10.48 23.50
N LEU A 228 8.11 -11.75 23.21
CA LEU A 228 7.18 -12.55 24.01
C LEU A 228 7.68 -12.74 25.46
N GLU A 229 8.98 -13.04 25.63
CA GLU A 229 9.59 -13.12 26.96
C GLU A 229 9.51 -11.80 27.74
N ALA A 230 9.79 -10.67 27.07
CA ALA A 230 9.75 -9.35 27.68
C ALA A 230 8.32 -8.94 28.04
N LEU A 231 7.34 -9.31 27.21
CA LEU A 231 5.93 -9.09 27.46
C LEU A 231 5.44 -9.91 28.65
N GLY A 232 5.79 -11.19 28.73
CA GLY A 232 5.46 -12.05 29.88
C GLY A 232 6.09 -11.60 31.21
N LYS A 233 7.19 -10.84 31.16
CA LYS A 233 7.79 -10.19 32.34
C LYS A 233 7.10 -8.88 32.72
N SER A 234 6.53 -8.17 31.75
CA SER A 234 5.96 -6.82 31.92
C SER A 234 4.47 -6.86 32.28
N PHE A 235 3.72 -7.78 31.67
CA PHE A 235 2.29 -7.98 31.92
C PHE A 235 2.07 -9.20 32.81
N ARG A 236 1.40 -9.01 33.95
CA ARG A 236 1.28 -10.04 35.00
C ARG A 236 -0.12 -10.65 35.13
N LYS A 237 -1.11 -10.09 34.45
CA LYS A 237 -2.48 -10.60 34.43
C LYS A 237 -2.66 -11.71 33.38
N PRO A 238 -3.67 -12.58 33.53
CA PRO A 238 -3.99 -13.56 32.50
C PRO A 238 -4.37 -12.90 31.16
N GLY A 239 -3.80 -13.41 30.08
CA GLY A 239 -4.13 -12.98 28.72
C GLY A 239 -3.77 -14.03 27.67
N ARG A 240 -4.28 -13.84 26.46
CA ARG A 240 -3.97 -14.59 25.26
C ARG A 240 -3.44 -13.65 24.21
N LEU A 241 -2.44 -14.11 23.47
CA LEU A 241 -1.88 -13.40 22.33
C LEU A 241 -1.82 -14.35 21.14
N TYR A 242 -2.36 -13.91 20.02
CA TYR A 242 -2.32 -14.62 18.75
C TYR A 242 -1.31 -13.93 17.84
N LEU A 243 -0.22 -14.63 17.50
CA LEU A 243 0.68 -14.23 16.44
C LEU A 243 -0.02 -14.42 15.09
N ALA A 244 -0.04 -13.37 14.28
CA ALA A 244 -0.66 -13.36 12.97
C ALA A 244 0.35 -12.98 11.86
N GLY A 245 -0.17 -12.87 10.64
CA GLY A 245 0.53 -12.33 9.48
C GLY A 245 1.91 -12.95 9.22
N GLY A 246 2.88 -12.10 8.87
CA GLY A 246 4.25 -12.54 8.56
C GLY A 246 5.00 -13.07 9.78
N ALA A 247 4.69 -12.53 10.96
CA ALA A 247 5.35 -12.88 12.21
C ALA A 247 5.09 -14.32 12.63
N ALA A 248 3.84 -14.80 12.48
CA ALA A 248 3.51 -16.21 12.70
C ALA A 248 4.36 -17.14 11.83
N LEU A 249 4.49 -16.81 10.54
CA LEU A 249 5.22 -17.64 9.56
C LEU A 249 6.74 -17.63 9.79
N VAL A 250 7.30 -16.48 10.20
CA VAL A 250 8.72 -16.39 10.59
C VAL A 250 8.98 -17.16 11.88
N HIS A 251 8.11 -17.01 12.89
CA HIS A 251 8.30 -17.65 14.19
C HIS A 251 8.22 -19.18 14.12
N ILE A 252 7.24 -19.72 13.37
CA ILE A 252 7.14 -21.17 13.16
C ILE A 252 8.29 -21.73 12.30
N GLY A 253 9.07 -20.86 11.65
CA GLY A 253 10.20 -21.24 10.79
C GLY A 253 9.80 -21.62 9.36
N LEU A 254 8.58 -21.26 8.95
CA LEU A 254 8.09 -21.49 7.59
C LEU A 254 8.69 -20.48 6.60
N ARG A 255 8.69 -19.20 6.99
CA ARG A 255 9.27 -18.12 6.21
C ARG A 255 10.71 -17.86 6.71
N PRO A 256 11.74 -18.01 5.86
CA PRO A 256 13.11 -17.72 6.26
C PRO A 256 13.35 -16.22 6.44
N GLY A 257 14.26 -15.87 7.35
CA GLY A 257 14.71 -14.50 7.56
C GLY A 257 13.84 -13.71 8.55
N SER A 258 13.13 -12.70 8.05
CA SER A 258 12.45 -11.69 8.87
C SER A 258 11.15 -11.16 8.28
N THR A 259 10.39 -10.46 9.12
CA THR A 259 9.17 -9.70 8.80
C THR A 259 9.35 -8.24 9.22
N MET A 260 8.52 -7.32 8.71
CA MET A 260 8.64 -5.90 9.05
C MET A 260 8.10 -5.59 10.45
N ASP A 261 7.07 -6.32 10.85
CA ASP A 261 6.25 -6.11 12.04
C ASP A 261 5.79 -7.43 12.65
N ILE A 262 5.45 -7.36 13.93
CA ILE A 262 4.78 -8.43 14.67
C ILE A 262 3.28 -8.13 14.67
N ASP A 263 2.53 -8.81 13.81
CA ASP A 263 1.06 -8.76 13.83
C ASP A 263 0.53 -9.57 15.01
N VAL A 264 -0.27 -8.94 15.87
CA VAL A 264 -0.86 -9.58 17.05
C VAL A 264 -2.36 -9.29 17.16
N ALA A 265 -3.13 -10.28 17.59
CA ALA A 265 -4.42 -10.08 18.23
C ALA A 265 -4.30 -10.47 19.71
N ILE A 266 -5.00 -9.76 20.59
CA ILE A 266 -4.93 -9.99 22.03
C ILE A 266 -6.32 -10.21 22.60
N GLU A 267 -6.41 -11.03 23.64
CA GLU A 267 -7.60 -11.17 24.48
C GLU A 267 -7.10 -11.20 25.93
N ALA A 268 -7.37 -10.18 26.73
CA ALA A 268 -6.84 -10.10 28.08
C ALA A 268 -7.88 -9.65 29.09
N SER A 269 -7.67 -10.03 30.36
CA SER A 269 -8.48 -9.51 31.47
C SER A 269 -8.36 -7.98 31.62
N ASP A 270 -7.26 -7.40 31.13
CA ASP A 270 -7.02 -5.96 31.04
C ASP A 270 -6.24 -5.67 29.74
N GLU A 271 -6.99 -5.41 28.66
CA GLU A 271 -6.41 -5.17 27.33
C GLU A 271 -5.65 -3.84 27.27
N ASP A 272 -6.13 -2.79 27.94
CA ASP A 272 -5.46 -1.47 27.96
C ASP A 272 -4.08 -1.56 28.61
N GLU A 273 -3.94 -2.30 29.72
CA GLU A 273 -2.64 -2.55 30.35
C GLU A 273 -1.72 -3.37 29.42
N MET A 274 -2.26 -4.37 28.72
CA MET A 274 -1.49 -5.19 27.78
C MET A 274 -1.01 -4.36 26.58
N VAL A 275 -1.88 -3.54 25.99
CA VAL A 275 -1.53 -2.60 24.91
C VAL A 275 -0.46 -1.62 25.38
N THR A 276 -0.61 -1.06 26.58
CA THR A 276 0.39 -0.15 27.17
C THR A 276 1.74 -0.85 27.37
N ALA A 277 1.74 -2.11 27.82
CA ALA A 277 2.96 -2.90 27.98
C ALA A 277 3.63 -3.16 26.62
N ILE A 278 2.85 -3.54 25.60
CA ILE A 278 3.34 -3.75 24.23
C ILE A 278 3.96 -2.46 23.67
N ARG A 279 3.31 -1.30 23.83
CA ARG A 279 3.83 0.00 23.36
C ARG A 279 5.19 0.34 23.98
N LYS A 280 5.34 0.15 25.30
CA LYS A 280 6.64 0.34 25.99
C LYS A 280 7.73 -0.58 25.44
N LEU A 281 7.36 -1.81 25.06
CA LEU A 281 8.31 -2.77 24.49
C LEU A 281 8.69 -2.43 23.05
N VAL A 282 7.73 -1.97 22.22
CA VAL A 282 7.98 -1.45 20.86
C VAL A 282 9.06 -0.37 20.90
N GLU A 283 8.96 0.58 21.81
CA GLU A 283 9.97 1.64 22.00
C GLU A 283 11.30 1.09 22.51
N LYS A 284 11.27 0.27 23.56
CA LYS A 284 12.49 -0.25 24.19
C LYS A 284 13.30 -1.16 23.27
N MET A 285 12.62 -1.97 22.47
CA MET A 285 13.22 -3.00 21.62
C MET A 285 13.45 -2.51 20.18
N GLN A 286 12.93 -1.34 19.80
CA GLN A 286 13.05 -0.79 18.45
C GLN A 286 12.54 -1.75 17.36
N ILE A 287 11.43 -2.43 17.65
CA ILE A 287 10.68 -3.30 16.73
C ILE A 287 9.30 -2.72 16.41
N ASN A 288 8.67 -3.16 15.32
CA ASN A 288 7.29 -2.81 15.02
C ASN A 288 6.32 -3.91 15.47
N VAL A 289 5.22 -3.52 16.12
CA VAL A 289 4.10 -4.39 16.47
C VAL A 289 2.83 -3.76 15.93
N LYS A 290 1.96 -4.55 15.29
CA LYS A 290 0.65 -4.10 14.80
C LYS A 290 -0.46 -4.92 15.45
N PHE A 291 -1.51 -4.23 15.88
CA PHE A 291 -2.74 -4.88 16.29
C PHE A 291 -3.56 -5.19 15.04
N ALA A 292 -3.28 -6.34 14.45
CA ALA A 292 -3.89 -6.79 13.21
C ALA A 292 -4.14 -8.29 13.26
N SER A 293 -5.32 -8.68 12.81
CA SER A 293 -5.79 -10.05 12.76
C SER A 293 -6.30 -10.38 11.34
N PRO A 294 -6.41 -11.68 10.98
CA PRO A 294 -7.13 -12.05 9.76
C PRO A 294 -8.56 -11.49 9.70
N GLY A 295 -9.20 -11.31 10.87
CA GLY A 295 -10.55 -10.77 11.01
C GLY A 295 -10.72 -9.34 10.51
N ASP A 296 -9.63 -8.60 10.29
CA ASP A 296 -9.66 -7.25 9.71
C ASP A 296 -9.78 -7.29 8.16
N PHE A 297 -9.47 -8.43 7.56
CA PHE A 297 -9.36 -8.59 6.10
C PHE A 297 -10.38 -9.54 5.50
N ILE A 298 -10.98 -10.41 6.34
CA ILE A 298 -11.97 -11.41 5.95
C ILE A 298 -12.92 -11.68 7.14
N PRO A 299 -14.16 -12.12 6.90
CA PRO A 299 -14.90 -12.87 7.91
C PRO A 299 -14.07 -14.07 8.40
N LEU A 300 -14.11 -14.36 9.70
CA LEU A 300 -13.41 -15.49 10.27
C LEU A 300 -14.25 -16.77 10.18
N PRO A 301 -13.66 -17.93 9.84
CA PRO A 301 -14.31 -19.23 10.00
C PRO A 301 -14.73 -19.45 11.45
N THR A 302 -15.89 -20.06 11.69
CA THR A 302 -16.50 -20.22 13.03
C THR A 302 -15.56 -20.94 14.01
N GLN A 303 -14.75 -21.87 13.52
CA GLN A 303 -13.86 -22.70 14.33
C GLN A 303 -12.42 -22.16 14.44
N TRP A 304 -12.15 -20.94 13.97
CA TRP A 304 -10.79 -20.38 13.93
C TRP A 304 -10.07 -20.48 15.28
N THR A 305 -10.75 -20.17 16.39
CA THR A 305 -10.14 -20.20 17.73
C THR A 305 -9.76 -21.62 18.16
N ALA A 306 -10.54 -22.63 17.78
CA ALA A 306 -10.26 -24.03 18.10
C ALA A 306 -9.09 -24.57 17.26
N GLN A 307 -8.86 -23.99 16.08
CA GLN A 307 -7.74 -24.32 15.19
C GLN A 307 -6.48 -23.50 15.46
N ALA A 308 -6.56 -22.47 16.32
CA ALA A 308 -5.40 -21.72 16.76
C ALA A 308 -4.40 -22.64 17.46
N ARG A 309 -3.13 -22.59 17.02
CA ARG A 309 -2.11 -23.54 17.48
C ARG A 309 -1.33 -22.95 18.64
N TYR A 310 -1.34 -23.62 19.78
CA TYR A 310 -0.57 -23.20 20.95
C TYR A 310 0.94 -23.15 20.65
N VAL A 311 1.57 -22.05 21.05
CA VAL A 311 3.01 -21.79 20.92
C VAL A 311 3.71 -22.07 22.24
N GLY A 312 3.23 -21.45 23.32
CA GLY A 312 3.87 -21.50 24.63
C GLY A 312 3.24 -20.51 25.61
N ARG A 313 3.71 -20.56 26.86
CA ARG A 313 3.29 -19.65 27.93
C ARG A 313 4.45 -18.75 28.31
N TYR A 314 4.19 -17.44 28.28
CA TYR A 314 5.16 -16.40 28.60
C TYR A 314 4.62 -15.58 29.78
N GLY A 315 5.10 -15.90 30.99
CA GLY A 315 4.52 -15.36 32.22
C GLY A 315 3.04 -15.79 32.36
N SER A 316 2.15 -14.80 32.45
CA SER A 316 0.70 -15.01 32.55
C SER A 316 -0.01 -15.01 31.18
N ILE A 317 0.73 -15.00 30.08
CA ILE A 317 0.18 -14.92 28.71
C ILE A 317 0.33 -16.27 28.01
N ASP A 318 -0.78 -16.80 27.51
CA ASP A 318 -0.79 -17.94 26.60
C ASP A 318 -0.68 -17.46 25.15
N VAL A 319 0.32 -17.92 24.42
CA VAL A 319 0.60 -17.49 23.05
C VAL A 319 0.17 -18.58 22.07
N PHE A 320 -0.50 -18.17 21.01
CA PHE A 320 -1.00 -19.02 19.93
C PHE A 320 -0.55 -18.46 18.58
N TYR A 321 -0.42 -19.30 17.57
CA TYR A 321 -0.56 -18.85 16.19
C TYR A 321 -2.05 -18.69 15.90
N PHE A 322 -2.42 -17.60 15.23
CA PHE A 322 -3.73 -17.52 14.58
C PHE A 322 -3.90 -18.71 13.63
N ASP A 323 -5.12 -19.18 13.41
CA ASP A 323 -5.34 -20.36 12.57
C ASP A 323 -4.81 -20.13 11.15
N PHE A 324 -4.17 -21.16 10.60
CA PHE A 324 -3.46 -21.03 9.33
C PHE A 324 -4.41 -20.88 8.13
N TYR A 325 -5.67 -21.29 8.25
CA TYR A 325 -6.69 -21.09 7.20
C TYR A 325 -7.09 -19.62 7.09
N SER A 326 -7.40 -18.95 8.20
CA SER A 326 -7.67 -17.51 8.19
C SER A 326 -6.44 -16.71 7.75
N LEU A 327 -5.23 -17.12 8.16
CA LEU A 327 -4.00 -16.51 7.65
C LEU A 327 -3.88 -16.66 6.13
N ALA A 328 -4.13 -17.84 5.58
CA ALA A 328 -4.10 -18.07 4.14
C ALA A 328 -5.17 -17.26 3.40
N LEU A 329 -6.42 -17.29 3.87
CA LEU A 329 -7.53 -16.57 3.23
C LEU A 329 -7.36 -15.04 3.31
N SER A 330 -6.86 -14.49 4.43
CA SER A 330 -6.56 -13.05 4.52
C SER A 330 -5.43 -12.64 3.58
N LYS A 331 -4.40 -13.48 3.41
CA LYS A 331 -3.35 -13.30 2.42
C LYS A 331 -3.87 -13.33 0.98
N ILE A 332 -4.71 -14.30 0.65
CA ILE A 332 -5.40 -14.39 -0.65
C ILE A 332 -6.26 -13.14 -0.87
N SER A 333 -7.00 -12.70 0.16
CA SER A 333 -7.84 -11.49 0.10
C SER A 333 -7.04 -10.24 -0.23
N ARG A 334 -5.81 -10.08 0.29
CA ARG A 334 -4.94 -8.93 0.00
C ARG A 334 -4.24 -9.05 -1.36
N GLY A 335 -3.76 -10.24 -1.71
CA GLY A 335 -3.29 -10.58 -3.05
C GLY A 335 -1.92 -10.00 -3.44
N ASN A 336 -0.98 -9.90 -2.50
CA ASN A 336 0.41 -9.51 -2.80
C ASN A 336 1.25 -10.73 -3.22
N ASP A 337 2.32 -10.55 -4.01
CA ASP A 337 3.19 -11.66 -4.46
C ASP A 337 3.77 -12.47 -3.30
N ARG A 338 4.22 -11.78 -2.25
CA ARG A 338 4.72 -12.40 -1.02
C ARG A 338 3.63 -13.19 -0.29
N ASP A 339 2.37 -12.74 -0.35
CA ASP A 339 1.24 -13.43 0.26
C ASP A 339 0.95 -14.76 -0.45
N LEU A 340 1.14 -14.83 -1.77
CA LEU A 340 1.01 -16.08 -2.53
C LEU A 340 2.07 -17.11 -2.16
N ILE A 341 3.33 -16.68 -2.04
CA ILE A 341 4.45 -17.54 -1.62
C ILE A 341 4.17 -18.09 -0.21
N ASP A 342 3.70 -17.25 0.70
CA ASP A 342 3.37 -17.65 2.06
C ASP A 342 2.24 -18.72 2.09
N VAL A 343 1.21 -18.58 1.25
CA VAL A 343 0.13 -19.58 1.12
C VAL A 343 0.64 -20.89 0.52
N GLN A 344 1.50 -20.83 -0.50
CA GLN A 344 2.15 -22.01 -1.08
C GLN A 344 2.97 -22.77 -0.03
N LEU A 345 3.76 -22.05 0.77
CA LEU A 345 4.57 -22.65 1.84
C LEU A 345 3.70 -23.36 2.89
N LEU A 346 2.56 -22.77 3.28
CA LEU A 346 1.63 -23.38 4.24
C LEU A 346 1.12 -24.74 3.74
N LEU A 347 0.81 -24.84 2.45
CA LEU A 347 0.38 -26.09 1.80
C LEU A 347 1.52 -27.09 1.66
N GLN A 348 2.69 -26.65 1.20
CA GLN A 348 3.86 -27.52 1.01
C GLN A 348 4.31 -28.17 2.32
N GLN A 349 4.28 -27.44 3.44
CA GLN A 349 4.58 -27.97 4.77
C GLN A 349 3.41 -28.69 5.43
N LYS A 350 2.27 -28.86 4.72
CA LYS A 350 1.07 -29.55 5.20
C LYS A 350 0.53 -28.95 6.51
N LEU A 351 0.74 -27.64 6.72
CA LEU A 351 0.13 -26.91 7.83
C LEU A 351 -1.34 -26.58 7.56
N ILE A 352 -1.70 -26.54 6.27
CA ILE A 352 -3.08 -26.52 5.79
C ILE A 352 -3.23 -27.53 4.65
N THR A 353 -4.46 -27.93 4.36
CA THR A 353 -4.82 -28.73 3.19
C THR A 353 -5.69 -27.92 2.23
N LEU A 354 -5.65 -28.28 0.95
CA LEU A 354 -6.51 -27.63 -0.05
C LEU A 354 -8.00 -27.86 0.23
N GLU A 355 -8.36 -29.05 0.71
CA GLU A 355 -9.74 -29.41 1.02
C GLU A 355 -10.31 -28.57 2.17
N GLU A 356 -9.56 -28.45 3.27
CA GLU A 356 -10.00 -27.63 4.41
C GLU A 356 -9.92 -26.12 4.08
N LEU A 357 -9.00 -25.71 3.21
CA LEU A 357 -8.96 -24.34 2.70
C LEU A 357 -10.19 -24.01 1.84
N ASP A 358 -10.63 -24.94 0.99
CA ASP A 358 -11.86 -24.83 0.21
C ASP A 358 -13.09 -24.75 1.13
N ALA A 359 -13.13 -25.55 2.20
CA ALA A 359 -14.20 -25.50 3.19
C ALA A 359 -14.25 -24.14 3.91
N ALA A 360 -13.11 -23.65 4.42
CA ALA A 360 -13.01 -22.35 5.08
C ALA A 360 -13.37 -21.19 4.14
N TYR A 361 -12.94 -21.25 2.88
CA TYR A 361 -13.30 -20.27 1.85
C TYR A 361 -14.82 -20.21 1.64
N ASN A 362 -15.47 -21.37 1.48
CA ASN A 362 -16.91 -21.46 1.27
C ASN A 362 -17.71 -20.94 2.49
N GLU A 363 -17.17 -21.09 3.69
CA GLU A 363 -17.77 -20.54 4.91
C GLU A 363 -17.67 -19.01 4.98
N VAL A 364 -16.51 -18.46 4.59
CA VAL A 364 -16.20 -17.03 4.71
C VAL A 364 -16.82 -16.20 3.58
N LEU A 365 -16.86 -16.73 2.36
CA LEU A 365 -17.32 -16.00 1.17
C LEU A 365 -18.71 -15.34 1.33
N PRO A 366 -19.74 -16.01 1.90
CA PRO A 366 -21.06 -15.39 2.10
C PRO A 366 -21.06 -14.19 3.04
N GLY A 367 -20.04 -14.05 3.89
CA GLY A 367 -19.87 -12.91 4.81
C GLY A 367 -19.19 -11.71 4.16
N MET A 368 -18.50 -11.89 3.03
CA MET A 368 -17.89 -10.80 2.26
C MET A 368 -18.97 -9.84 1.76
N GLY A 369 -18.67 -8.54 1.72
CA GLY A 369 -19.61 -7.51 1.25
C GLY A 369 -20.81 -7.25 2.18
N LYS A 370 -20.89 -7.94 3.32
CA LYS A 370 -21.86 -7.71 4.39
C LYS A 370 -21.18 -7.04 5.57
N ARG A 371 -21.94 -6.34 6.43
CA ARG A 371 -21.37 -5.75 7.66
C ARG A 371 -20.72 -6.84 8.53
N PRO A 372 -19.52 -6.59 9.11
CA PRO A 372 -18.72 -5.36 9.04
C PRO A 372 -17.89 -5.19 7.75
N TYR A 373 -17.72 -6.25 6.96
CA TYR A 373 -16.95 -6.37 5.72
C TYR A 373 -17.59 -5.76 4.45
N ILE A 374 -18.36 -4.67 4.59
CA ILE A 374 -19.10 -4.08 3.46
C ILE A 374 -18.18 -3.55 2.35
N ASN A 375 -16.95 -3.20 2.71
CA ASN A 375 -15.94 -2.69 1.79
C ASN A 375 -15.20 -3.81 1.03
N LEU A 376 -15.42 -5.08 1.40
CA LEU A 376 -14.79 -6.22 0.73
C LEU A 376 -15.67 -6.70 -0.42
N ASN A 377 -15.07 -6.86 -1.60
CA ASN A 377 -15.76 -7.35 -2.79
C ASN A 377 -15.74 -8.90 -2.82
N PRO A 378 -16.89 -9.60 -2.67
CA PRO A 378 -16.95 -11.06 -2.67
C PRO A 378 -16.48 -11.68 -3.98
N GLN A 379 -16.80 -11.05 -5.12
CA GLN A 379 -16.40 -11.53 -6.44
C GLN A 379 -14.88 -11.45 -6.60
N ARG A 380 -14.26 -10.34 -6.19
CA ARG A 380 -12.79 -10.19 -6.21
C ARG A 380 -12.09 -11.22 -5.34
N PHE A 381 -12.63 -11.47 -4.15
CA PHE A 381 -12.12 -12.52 -3.27
C PHE A 381 -12.23 -13.90 -3.93
N ALA A 382 -13.34 -14.18 -4.61
CA ALA A 382 -13.54 -15.42 -5.35
C ALA A 382 -12.59 -15.59 -6.54
N GLU A 383 -12.39 -14.54 -7.35
CA GLU A 383 -11.45 -14.56 -8.47
C GLU A 383 -10.01 -14.80 -8.00
N ARG A 384 -9.59 -14.12 -6.92
CA ARG A 384 -8.28 -14.33 -6.29
C ARG A 384 -8.15 -15.76 -5.78
N TYR A 385 -9.16 -16.26 -5.07
CA TYR A 385 -9.16 -17.63 -4.57
C TYR A 385 -9.03 -18.65 -5.71
N ALA A 386 -9.80 -18.50 -6.79
CA ALA A 386 -9.75 -19.38 -7.96
C ALA A 386 -8.37 -19.38 -8.63
N LEU A 387 -7.75 -18.20 -8.82
CA LEU A 387 -6.41 -18.07 -9.40
C LEU A 387 -5.35 -18.77 -8.54
N VAL A 388 -5.41 -18.57 -7.22
CA VAL A 388 -4.51 -19.24 -6.29
C VAL A 388 -4.73 -20.74 -6.30
N ARG A 389 -5.99 -21.17 -6.31
CA ARG A 389 -6.37 -22.58 -6.36
C ARG A 389 -5.84 -23.28 -7.62
N GLN A 390 -5.92 -22.63 -8.78
CA GLN A 390 -5.36 -23.13 -10.04
C GLN A 390 -3.83 -23.27 -9.95
N LYS A 391 -3.13 -22.21 -9.51
CA LYS A 391 -1.66 -22.22 -9.34
C LYS A 391 -1.13 -23.24 -8.34
N LEU A 392 -1.99 -23.75 -7.45
CA LEU A 392 -1.64 -24.76 -6.46
C LEU A 392 -1.94 -26.20 -6.93
N GLN A 393 -2.62 -26.37 -8.07
CA GLN A 393 -2.87 -27.67 -8.71
C GLN A 393 -1.84 -28.01 -9.79
N GLU A 394 -1.19 -27.00 -10.37
CA GLU A 394 0.00 -27.11 -11.22
C GLU A 394 1.25 -27.43 -10.39
#